data_AF-A0A4S2D6J3-F1
#
_entry.id   AF-A0A4S2D6J3-F1
#
_cell.length_a   1.000
_cell.length_b   1.000
_cell.length_c   1.000
_cell.angle_alpha   90.00
_cell.angle_beta   90.00
_cell.angle_gamma   90.00
#
_symmetry.space_group_name_H-M   'P 1'
#
loop_
_entity.id
_entity.type
_entity.pdbx_description
1 polymer ?
#
loop_
_entity_poly.entity_id
_entity_poly.type
_entity_poly.pdbx_seq_one_letter_code
_entity_poly.pdbx_strand_id
1 'polypeptide(L)'
;MIAKPLLLLSVLMAAPVAPAAAAAPPTHVDLVDYPRSQANWDAFHDLRRRLMAGFDDVCADTFCEGAYSDYEAFQLRCSVAAGTGTVSDCRWAFAASQLEVDGATGAILADQPTWLCSLPIPPGTTVETFFAALEGPRAIFRRLPGAQMSIFESLGDCLR
;
A
#
# COMPACT_ATOMS: atom_id res chain seq x y z
N MET A 1 -48.53 -44.30 42.37
CA MET A 1 -48.25 -44.71 40.97
C MET A 1 -47.16 -43.78 40.45
N ILE A 2 -45.92 -44.25 40.32
CA ILE A 2 -44.75 -43.44 39.94
C ILE A 2 -44.44 -43.75 38.47
N ALA A 3 -44.56 -42.75 37.59
CA ALA A 3 -44.31 -42.86 36.16
C ALA A 3 -42.79 -42.83 35.88
N LYS A 4 -42.33 -43.77 35.05
CA LYS A 4 -40.92 -44.00 34.68
C LYS A 4 -40.60 -43.20 33.40
N PRO A 5 -39.55 -42.35 33.37
CA PRO A 5 -39.24 -41.56 32.18
C PRO A 5 -38.56 -42.45 31.14
N LEU A 6 -39.02 -42.32 29.89
CA LEU A 6 -38.48 -43.02 28.72
C LEU A 6 -37.24 -42.24 28.24
N LEU A 7 -36.06 -42.88 28.29
CA LEU A 7 -34.82 -42.34 27.75
C LEU A 7 -34.81 -42.50 26.23
N LEU A 8 -34.89 -41.38 25.51
CA LEU A 8 -34.68 -41.31 24.05
C LEU A 8 -33.18 -41.17 23.77
N LEU A 9 -32.58 -42.19 23.17
CA LEU A 9 -31.19 -42.19 22.71
C LEU A 9 -31.11 -41.52 21.33
N SER A 10 -30.60 -40.28 21.27
CA SER A 10 -30.34 -39.58 20.01
C SER A 10 -29.06 -40.11 19.35
N VAL A 11 -29.18 -40.81 18.23
CA VAL A 11 -28.05 -41.24 17.39
C VAL A 11 -27.57 -40.03 16.57
N LEU A 12 -26.42 -39.46 16.93
CA LEU A 12 -25.73 -38.47 16.09
C LEU A 12 -25.08 -39.18 14.89
N MET A 13 -25.63 -38.98 13.70
CA MET A 13 -24.99 -39.34 12.43
C MET A 13 -23.81 -38.38 12.19
N ALA A 14 -22.58 -38.87 12.35
CA ALA A 14 -21.38 -38.13 11.99
C ALA A 14 -21.26 -38.06 10.45
N ALA A 15 -21.53 -36.88 9.88
CA ALA A 15 -21.29 -36.64 8.45
C ALA A 15 -19.77 -36.57 8.19
N PRO A 16 -19.26 -37.15 7.10
CA PRO A 16 -17.86 -37.05 6.74
C PRO A 16 -17.51 -35.60 6.36
N VAL A 17 -16.58 -35.00 7.09
CA VAL A 17 -16.01 -33.70 6.75
C VAL A 17 -15.06 -33.92 5.57
N ALA A 18 -15.44 -33.42 4.39
CA ALA A 18 -14.55 -33.44 3.24
C ALA A 18 -13.32 -32.55 3.52
N PRO A 19 -12.09 -32.99 3.22
CA PRO A 19 -10.91 -32.15 3.37
C PRO A 19 -11.04 -30.94 2.43
N ALA A 20 -10.94 -29.73 2.99
CA ALA A 20 -10.85 -28.52 2.19
C ALA A 20 -9.59 -28.62 1.32
N ALA A 21 -9.78 -28.54 0.00
CA ALA A 21 -8.65 -28.47 -0.92
C ALA A 21 -7.79 -27.26 -0.55
N ALA A 22 -6.50 -27.47 -0.29
CA ALA A 22 -5.58 -26.38 -0.03
C ALA A 22 -5.56 -25.47 -1.28
N ALA A 23 -5.80 -24.18 -1.07
CA ALA A 23 -5.71 -23.20 -2.15
C ALA A 23 -4.30 -23.22 -2.74
N ALA A 24 -4.19 -23.07 -4.06
CA ALA A 24 -2.90 -22.89 -4.71
C ALA A 24 -2.18 -21.66 -4.11
N PRO A 25 -0.83 -21.71 -3.96
CA PRO A 25 -0.10 -20.58 -3.42
C PRO A 25 -0.31 -19.34 -4.31
N PRO A 26 -0.41 -18.14 -3.71
CA PRO A 26 -0.59 -16.91 -4.47
C PRO A 26 0.63 -16.66 -5.37
N THR A 27 0.40 -16.21 -6.60
CA THR A 27 1.47 -15.88 -7.55
C THR A 27 2.14 -14.54 -7.26
N HIS A 28 1.44 -13.67 -6.52
CA HIS A 28 1.94 -12.39 -6.06
C HIS A 28 1.67 -12.24 -4.57
N VAL A 29 2.62 -11.63 -3.88
CA VAL A 29 2.53 -11.33 -2.46
C VAL A 29 2.85 -9.85 -2.24
N ASP A 30 2.44 -9.33 -1.09
CA ASP A 30 2.89 -8.00 -0.71
C ASP A 30 4.39 -8.01 -0.42
N LEU A 31 5.08 -6.93 -0.80
CA LEU A 31 6.50 -6.75 -0.51
C LEU A 31 6.81 -6.95 0.98
N VAL A 32 5.94 -6.50 1.89
CA VAL A 32 6.12 -6.66 3.33
C VAL A 32 6.19 -8.14 3.76
N ASP A 33 5.52 -9.02 3.00
CA ASP A 33 5.35 -10.45 3.28
C ASP A 33 6.20 -11.36 2.38
N TYR A 34 7.06 -10.81 1.52
CA TYR A 34 7.96 -11.61 0.67
C TYR A 34 9.27 -11.95 1.40
N PRO A 35 9.81 -13.18 1.33
CA PRO A 35 9.23 -14.39 0.73
C PRO A 35 8.31 -15.16 1.69
N ARG A 36 8.20 -14.70 2.93
CA ARG A 36 7.34 -15.24 3.98
C ARG A 36 6.81 -14.10 4.83
N SER A 37 5.68 -14.30 5.50
CA SER A 37 4.97 -13.24 6.24
C SER A 37 5.91 -12.36 7.07
N GLN A 38 5.77 -11.05 6.90
CA GLN A 38 6.53 -9.99 7.58
C GLN A 38 8.06 -10.05 7.40
N ALA A 39 8.60 -10.83 6.46
CA ALA A 39 10.04 -10.94 6.27
C ALA A 39 10.72 -9.61 5.89
N ASN A 40 9.99 -8.68 5.27
CA ASN A 40 10.49 -7.33 4.96
C ASN A 40 9.82 -6.23 5.79
N TRP A 41 9.16 -6.57 6.91
CA TRP A 41 8.39 -5.62 7.72
C TRP A 41 9.20 -4.36 8.05
N ASP A 42 10.36 -4.53 8.69
CA ASP A 42 11.19 -3.40 9.11
C ASP A 42 11.69 -2.61 7.91
N ALA A 43 12.29 -3.26 6.92
CA ALA A 43 12.83 -2.61 5.72
C ALA A 43 11.76 -1.81 4.96
N PHE A 44 10.56 -2.36 4.82
CA PHE A 44 9.43 -1.72 4.16
C PHE A 44 8.94 -0.49 4.93
N HIS A 45 8.73 -0.61 6.24
CA HIS A 45 8.26 0.51 7.05
C HIS A 45 9.30 1.62 7.16
N ASP A 46 10.58 1.27 7.19
CA ASP A 46 11.67 2.23 7.21
C ASP A 46 11.76 2.99 5.88
N LEU A 47 11.63 2.29 4.75
CA LEU A 47 11.52 2.91 3.42
C LEU A 47 10.32 3.84 3.35
N ARG A 48 9.13 3.38 3.78
CA ARG A 48 7.91 4.19 3.73
C ARG A 48 8.06 5.49 4.52
N ARG A 49 8.62 5.43 5.73
CA ARG A 49 8.91 6.63 6.53
C ARG A 49 9.83 7.61 5.80
N ARG A 50 10.89 7.11 5.17
CA ARG A 50 11.83 7.96 4.41
C ARG A 50 11.20 8.60 3.18
N LEU A 51 10.32 7.87 2.49
CA LEU A 51 9.59 8.42 1.34
C LEU A 51 8.58 9.49 1.78
N MET A 52 7.81 9.23 2.84
CA MET A 52 6.87 10.21 3.41
C MET A 52 7.61 11.48 3.85
N ALA A 53 8.66 11.35 4.67
CA ALA A 53 9.45 12.50 5.09
C ALA A 53 10.05 13.25 3.88
N GLY A 54 10.51 12.54 2.86
CA GLY A 54 11.01 13.15 1.63
C GLY A 54 9.94 13.86 0.81
N PHE A 55 8.68 13.44 0.88
CA PHE A 55 7.54 14.14 0.27
C PHE A 55 7.18 15.39 1.08
N ASP A 56 7.09 15.27 2.40
CA ASP A 56 6.77 16.38 3.30
C ASP A 56 7.82 17.50 3.18
N ASP A 57 9.11 17.14 3.11
CA ASP A 57 10.22 18.07 2.93
C ASP A 57 10.14 18.91 1.65
N VAL A 58 9.43 18.44 0.62
CA VAL A 58 9.41 19.07 -0.70
C VAL A 58 8.04 19.63 -1.06
N CYS A 59 6.96 19.19 -0.39
CA CYS A 59 5.61 19.55 -0.81
C CYS A 59 5.42 21.07 -0.80
N ALA A 60 5.82 21.74 0.28
CA ALA A 60 5.63 23.16 0.48
C ALA A 60 6.19 24.03 -0.66
N ASP A 61 7.32 23.64 -1.24
CA ASP A 61 8.02 24.39 -2.30
C ASP A 61 7.73 23.85 -3.71
N THR A 62 6.91 22.79 -3.84
CA THR A 62 6.64 22.16 -5.15
C THR A 62 5.16 21.82 -5.37
N PHE A 63 4.63 20.81 -4.68
CA PHE A 63 3.30 20.26 -4.98
C PHE A 63 2.20 21.09 -4.32
N CYS A 64 2.43 21.51 -3.07
CA CYS A 64 1.50 22.27 -2.24
C CYS A 64 1.38 23.75 -2.66
N GLU A 65 2.17 24.25 -3.61
CA GLU A 65 1.97 25.59 -4.22
C GLU A 65 0.99 25.57 -5.40
N GLY A 66 0.55 24.37 -5.80
CA GLY A 66 -0.27 24.15 -6.99
C GLY A 66 -1.78 24.36 -6.77
N ALA A 67 -2.57 23.42 -7.29
CA ALA A 67 -4.04 23.48 -7.23
C ALA A 67 -4.60 23.33 -5.81
N TYR A 68 -3.85 22.67 -4.93
CA TYR A 68 -4.23 22.40 -3.55
C TYR A 68 -3.05 22.70 -2.63
N SER A 69 -3.33 23.23 -1.43
CA SER A 69 -2.28 23.57 -0.46
C SER A 69 -1.97 22.45 0.55
N ASP A 70 -2.82 21.43 0.60
CA ASP A 70 -2.84 20.43 1.67
C ASP A 70 -2.82 19.02 1.08
N TYR A 71 -1.68 18.61 0.53
CA TYR A 71 -1.48 17.24 0.03
C TYR A 71 -0.99 16.32 1.15
N GLU A 72 -1.56 15.12 1.22
CA GLU A 72 -1.22 14.11 2.21
C GLU A 72 -0.89 12.76 1.57
N ALA A 73 0.18 12.14 2.07
CA ALA A 73 0.65 10.84 1.63
C ALA A 73 0.07 9.71 2.49
N PHE A 74 -0.63 8.76 1.85
CA PHE A 74 -1.26 7.63 2.52
C PHE A 74 -0.50 6.33 2.24
N GLN A 75 -1.23 5.24 2.01
CA GLN A 75 -0.69 3.90 1.92
C GLN A 75 0.17 3.73 0.66
N LEU A 76 1.42 3.33 0.86
CA LEU A 76 2.25 2.69 -0.17
C LEU A 76 2.07 1.17 -0.05
N ARG A 77 1.89 0.47 -1.17
CA ARG A 77 1.99 -1.00 -1.27
C ARG A 77 2.73 -1.39 -2.53
N CYS A 78 3.39 -2.54 -2.47
CA CYS A 78 4.14 -3.09 -3.59
C CYS A 78 3.81 -4.56 -3.78
N SER A 79 3.52 -4.95 -5.01
CA SER A 79 3.30 -6.33 -5.42
C SER A 79 4.62 -6.97 -5.82
N VAL A 80 4.87 -8.19 -5.35
CA VAL A 80 6.05 -8.99 -5.68
C VAL A 80 5.61 -10.30 -6.30
N ALA A 81 6.14 -10.63 -7.47
CA ALA A 81 5.96 -11.93 -8.08
C ALA A 81 6.68 -13.00 -7.23
N ALA A 82 5.91 -13.89 -6.60
CA ALA A 82 6.42 -14.79 -5.56
C ALA A 82 7.47 -15.78 -6.09
N GLY A 83 7.33 -16.23 -7.35
CA GLY A 83 8.24 -17.20 -7.96
C GLY A 83 9.61 -16.62 -8.33
N THR A 84 9.71 -15.31 -8.57
CA THR A 84 10.93 -14.65 -9.07
C THR A 84 11.54 -13.65 -8.08
N GLY A 85 10.77 -13.20 -7.08
CA GLY A 85 11.21 -12.15 -6.15
C GLY A 85 11.38 -10.78 -6.80
N THR A 86 10.64 -10.53 -7.89
CA THR A 86 10.67 -9.26 -8.60
C THR A 86 9.50 -8.39 -8.19
N VAL A 87 9.77 -7.12 -7.86
CA VAL A 87 8.76 -6.10 -7.61
C VAL A 87 8.08 -5.78 -8.94
N SER A 88 6.78 -6.07 -9.05
CA SER A 88 6.03 -5.94 -10.30
C SER A 88 5.25 -4.64 -10.41
N ASP A 89 4.80 -4.08 -9.29
CA ASP A 89 4.10 -2.80 -9.22
C ASP A 89 4.24 -2.21 -7.81
N CYS A 90 4.26 -0.89 -7.70
CA CYS A 90 4.20 -0.17 -6.44
C CYS A 90 3.26 1.02 -6.61
N ARG A 91 2.27 1.11 -5.71
CA ARG A 91 1.24 2.15 -5.72
C ARG A 91 1.27 2.93 -4.42
N TRP A 92 1.28 4.25 -4.54
CA TRP A 92 1.24 5.17 -3.40
C TRP A 92 0.00 6.07 -3.50
N ALA A 93 -0.87 5.94 -2.50
CA ALA A 93 -2.09 6.72 -2.41
C ALA A 93 -1.82 8.12 -1.84
N PHE A 94 -2.50 9.12 -2.40
CA PHE A 94 -2.49 10.51 -1.94
C PHE A 94 -3.90 11.07 -1.91
N ALA A 95 -4.12 12.06 -1.06
CA ALA A 95 -5.27 12.96 -1.16
C ALA A 95 -4.79 14.40 -1.05
N ALA A 96 -5.61 15.34 -1.45
CA ALA A 96 -5.39 16.75 -1.13
C ALA A 96 -6.68 17.40 -0.68
N SER A 97 -6.57 18.60 -0.11
CA SER A 97 -7.74 19.43 0.19
C SER A 97 -7.51 20.91 -0.12
N GLN A 98 -8.59 21.58 -0.51
CA GLN A 98 -8.73 23.02 -0.53
C GLN A 98 -10.06 23.37 0.12
N LEU A 99 -10.00 24.11 1.23
CA LEU A 99 -11.17 24.50 2.01
C LEU A 99 -11.26 26.01 2.09
N GLU A 100 -12.44 26.55 1.79
CA GLU A 100 -12.72 27.99 1.89
C GLU A 100 -14.01 28.21 2.69
N VAL A 101 -14.04 29.29 3.47
CA VAL A 101 -15.26 29.70 4.17
C VAL A 101 -15.94 30.77 3.31
N ASP A 102 -17.16 30.49 2.87
CA ASP A 102 -18.00 31.49 2.22
C ASP A 102 -18.37 32.58 3.23
N GLY A 103 -17.83 33.79 3.03
CA GLY A 103 -17.98 34.89 3.99
C GLY A 103 -19.40 35.45 4.12
N ALA A 104 -20.31 35.12 3.20
CA ALA A 104 -21.69 35.61 3.22
C ALA A 104 -22.63 34.64 3.96
N THR A 105 -22.39 33.34 3.82
CA THR A 105 -23.27 32.26 4.30
C THR A 105 -22.69 31.49 5.48
N GLY A 106 -21.36 31.56 5.67
CA GLY A 106 -20.64 30.73 6.64
C GLY A 106 -20.48 29.27 6.20
N ALA A 107 -20.83 28.94 4.96
CA ALA A 107 -20.64 27.59 4.43
C ALA A 107 -19.15 27.28 4.22
N ILE A 108 -18.78 26.01 4.37
CA ILE A 108 -17.45 25.52 4.00
C ILE A 108 -17.54 24.96 2.58
N LEU A 109 -16.79 25.55 1.67
CA LEU A 109 -16.56 25.06 0.32
C LEU A 109 -15.36 24.12 0.37
N ALA A 110 -15.47 22.95 -0.28
CA ALA A 110 -14.45 21.91 -0.21
C ALA A 110 -14.20 21.31 -1.59
N ASP A 111 -12.93 21.15 -1.93
CA ASP A 111 -12.44 20.28 -3.00
C ASP A 111 -11.40 19.32 -2.43
N GLN A 112 -11.56 18.03 -2.71
CA GLN A 112 -10.82 16.93 -2.05
C GLN A 112 -10.51 15.77 -3.01
N PRO A 113 -9.56 15.95 -3.94
CA PRO A 113 -9.13 14.91 -4.86
C PRO A 113 -8.34 13.78 -4.17
N THR A 114 -8.27 12.63 -4.85
CA THR A 114 -7.42 11.50 -4.46
C THR A 114 -6.68 10.96 -5.68
N TRP A 115 -5.47 10.42 -5.45
CA TRP A 115 -4.63 9.83 -6.49
C TRP A 115 -4.05 8.50 -6.03
N LEU A 116 -3.78 7.62 -6.99
CA LEU A 116 -3.04 6.37 -6.78
C LEU A 116 -1.86 6.29 -7.74
N CYS A 117 -0.74 6.86 -7.31
CA CYS A 117 0.44 7.05 -8.14
C CYS A 117 1.25 5.76 -8.27
N SER A 118 1.71 5.48 -9.50
CA SER A 118 2.68 4.41 -9.76
C SER A 118 4.09 4.91 -9.45
N LEU A 119 4.85 4.12 -8.70
CA LEU A 119 6.30 4.30 -8.65
C LEU A 119 6.93 3.78 -9.95
N PRO A 120 8.05 4.37 -10.42
CA PRO A 120 8.67 4.00 -11.68
C PRO A 120 9.53 2.74 -11.50
N ILE A 121 8.90 1.56 -11.47
CA ILE A 121 9.57 0.27 -11.27
C ILE A 121 10.01 -0.35 -12.61
N PRO A 122 11.33 -0.47 -12.88
CA PRO A 122 11.80 -1.15 -14.08
C PRO A 122 11.48 -2.66 -14.05
N PRO A 123 11.19 -3.28 -15.20
CA PRO A 123 11.01 -4.73 -15.29
C PRO A 123 12.22 -5.50 -14.75
N GLY A 124 11.97 -6.55 -13.98
CA GLY A 124 13.02 -7.39 -13.41
C GLY A 124 13.69 -6.85 -12.14
N THR A 125 13.21 -5.72 -11.59
CA THR A 125 13.70 -5.19 -10.31
C THR A 125 13.48 -6.21 -9.19
N THR A 126 14.55 -6.75 -8.62
CA THR A 126 14.47 -7.68 -7.48
C THR A 126 14.14 -6.92 -6.19
N VAL A 127 13.55 -7.60 -5.20
CA VAL A 127 13.29 -7.02 -3.87
C VAL A 127 14.57 -6.44 -3.24
N GLU A 128 15.69 -7.13 -3.35
CA GLU A 128 16.99 -6.66 -2.87
C GLU A 128 17.42 -5.37 -3.58
N THR A 129 17.37 -5.36 -4.92
CA THR A 129 17.72 -4.19 -5.73
C THR A 129 16.82 -3.00 -5.41
N PHE A 130 15.53 -3.25 -5.21
CA PHE A 130 14.55 -2.23 -4.85
C PHE A 130 14.91 -1.54 -3.53
N PHE A 131 15.19 -2.31 -2.48
CA PHE A 131 15.57 -1.73 -1.19
C PHE A 131 16.92 -1.03 -1.24
N ALA A 132 17.93 -1.63 -1.88
CA ALA A 132 19.27 -1.05 -1.98
C ALA A 132 19.26 0.28 -2.75
N ALA A 133 18.50 0.37 -3.84
CA ALA A 133 18.41 1.59 -4.65
C ALA A 133 17.71 2.75 -3.92
N LEU A 134 16.83 2.44 -2.98
CA LEU A 134 16.06 3.42 -2.19
C LEU A 134 16.58 3.56 -0.75
N GLU A 135 17.81 3.11 -0.50
CA GLU A 135 18.46 3.25 0.79
C GLU A 135 18.94 4.70 1.02
N GLY A 136 18.96 5.10 2.30
CA GLY A 136 19.55 6.34 2.75
C GLY A 136 18.61 7.56 2.65
N PRO A 137 19.14 8.76 2.95
CA PRO A 137 18.35 9.98 2.94
C PRO A 137 17.91 10.34 1.52
N ARG A 138 16.81 11.09 1.43
CA ARG A 138 16.27 11.64 0.17
C ARG A 138 15.95 10.55 -0.87
N ALA A 139 15.47 9.39 -0.43
CA ALA A 139 15.10 8.26 -1.29
C ALA A 139 14.11 8.64 -2.40
N ILE A 140 13.24 9.62 -2.16
CA ILE A 140 12.26 10.12 -3.14
C ILE A 140 12.92 10.67 -4.43
N PHE A 141 14.15 11.18 -4.35
CA PHE A 141 14.90 11.71 -5.49
C PHE A 141 15.78 10.67 -6.18
N ARG A 142 15.86 9.44 -5.64
CA ARG A 142 16.66 8.37 -6.23
C ARG A 142 15.92 7.72 -7.39
N ARG A 143 16.68 7.25 -8.37
CA ARG A 143 16.18 6.43 -9.48
C ARG A 143 16.51 4.97 -9.20
N LEU A 144 15.53 4.10 -9.44
CA LEU A 144 15.80 2.66 -9.49
C LEU A 144 16.72 2.36 -10.70
N PRO A 145 17.62 1.37 -10.62
CA PRO A 145 18.44 0.96 -11.75
C PRO A 145 17.58 0.66 -12.99
N GLY A 146 17.78 1.42 -14.06
CA GLY A 146 17.00 1.31 -15.30
C GLY A 146 15.73 2.18 -15.37
N ALA A 147 15.37 2.88 -14.29
CA ALA A 147 14.25 3.82 -14.31
C ALA A 147 14.67 5.14 -14.98
N GLN A 148 13.78 5.70 -15.80
CA GLN A 148 13.98 7.01 -16.44
C GLN A 148 13.67 8.16 -15.48
N MET A 149 12.78 7.92 -14.51
CA MET A 149 12.33 8.92 -13.54
C MET A 149 12.64 8.46 -12.12
N SER A 150 12.86 9.43 -11.25
CA SER A 150 12.83 9.27 -9.81
C SER A 150 11.38 9.16 -9.32
N ILE A 151 11.20 8.77 -8.06
CA ILE A 151 9.87 8.76 -7.44
C ILE A 151 9.29 10.18 -7.45
N PHE A 152 10.08 11.19 -7.07
CA PHE A 152 9.68 12.61 -7.11
C PHE A 152 9.15 13.04 -8.49
N GLU A 153 9.90 12.74 -9.55
CA GLU A 153 9.49 13.09 -10.94
C GLU A 153 8.16 12.39 -11.30
N SER A 154 8.01 11.10 -10.98
CA SER A 154 6.74 10.38 -11.24
C SER A 154 5.55 10.91 -10.43
N LEU A 155 5.77 11.40 -9.22
CA LEU A 155 4.72 12.02 -8.41
C LEU A 155 4.27 13.34 -9.01
N GLY A 156 5.19 14.15 -9.54
CA GLY A 156 4.84 15.38 -10.23
C GLY A 156 3.93 15.16 -11.43
N ASP A 157 4.11 14.07 -12.18
CA ASP A 157 3.23 13.74 -13.30
C ASP A 157 1.87 13.19 -12.84
N CYS A 158 1.81 12.56 -11.66
CA CYS A 158 0.61 11.95 -11.12
C CYS A 158 -0.32 12.94 -10.38
N LEU A 159 0.25 13.87 -9.60
CA LEU A 159 -0.47 14.75 -8.66
C LEU A 159 -1.01 16.05 -9.29
N ARG A 160 -0.94 16.17 -10.62
CA ARG A 160 -1.44 17.31 -11.40
C ARG A 160 -2.86 17.11 -11.90
#